data_AF-A0A7W1TJA1-F1
#
_entry.id   AF-A0A7W1TJA1-F1
#
_cell.length_a   1.000
_cell.length_b   1.000
_cell.length_c   1.000
_cell.angle_alpha   90.00
_cell.angle_beta   90.00
_cell.angle_gamma   90.00
#
_symmetry.space_group_name_H-M   'P 1'
#
loop_
_entity.id
_entity.type
_entity.pdbx_description
1 polymer ?
#
loop_
_entity_poly.entity_id
_entity_poly.type
_entity_poly.pdbx_seq_one_letter_code
_entity_poly.pdbx_strand_id
1 'polypeptide(L)'
;MLTSVEGVYHNGKIELTEQPTGLHGDVRVIVTFMPLNSVDLPARGIDVTAAAELRQRLTSFIDEWNSPEMDIYDSYPPATTKP
;
A
#
# COMPACT_ATOMS: atom_id res chain seq x y z
N MET A 1 -20.25 -15.99 -11.07
CA MET A 1 -19.73 -14.62 -11.18
C MET A 1 -18.21 -14.71 -11.07
N LEU A 2 -17.45 -14.01 -11.91
CA LEU A 2 -15.98 -13.99 -11.78
C LEU A 2 -15.62 -13.03 -10.64
N THR A 3 -14.69 -13.45 -9.77
CA THR A 3 -14.13 -12.59 -8.73
C THR A 3 -12.67 -12.30 -9.05
N SER A 4 -12.24 -11.07 -8.83
CA SER A 4 -10.85 -10.64 -9.01
C SER A 4 -10.32 -10.19 -7.65
N VAL A 5 -9.19 -10.75 -7.26
CA VAL A 5 -8.54 -10.49 -5.98
C VAL A 5 -7.10 -10.09 -6.27
N GLU A 6 -6.64 -9.03 -5.63
CA GLU A 6 -5.24 -8.60 -5.71
C GLU A 6 -4.36 -9.38 -4.75
N GLY A 7 -3.06 -9.37 -5.00
CA GLY A 7 -2.09 -10.05 -4.15
C GLY A 7 -0.67 -9.55 -4.42
N VAL A 8 0.21 -9.84 -3.48
CA VAL A 8 1.65 -9.53 -3.61
C VAL A 8 2.36 -10.77 -4.13
N TYR A 9 3.09 -10.62 -5.23
CA TYR A 9 3.99 -11.67 -5.71
C TYR A 9 5.34 -11.55 -5.00
N HIS A 10 5.69 -12.58 -4.21
CA HIS A 10 6.95 -12.66 -3.48
C HIS A 10 7.52 -14.07 -3.57
N ASN A 11 8.77 -14.18 -4.07
CA ASN A 11 9.51 -15.44 -4.13
C ASN A 11 8.74 -16.63 -4.75
N GLY A 12 8.03 -16.41 -5.87
CA GLY A 12 7.29 -17.47 -6.55
C GLY A 12 5.91 -17.78 -5.95
N LYS A 13 5.49 -17.05 -4.92
CA LYS A 13 4.17 -17.18 -4.29
C LYS A 13 3.36 -15.90 -4.46
N ILE A 14 2.04 -16.05 -4.57
CA ILE A 14 1.08 -14.95 -4.56
C ILE A 14 0.38 -14.99 -3.21
N GLU A 15 0.58 -13.94 -2.42
CA GLU A 15 -0.13 -13.72 -1.17
C GLU A 15 -1.35 -12.85 -1.46
N LEU A 16 -2.55 -13.45 -1.43
CA LEU A 16 -3.80 -12.74 -1.71
C LEU A 16 -4.11 -11.75 -0.58
N THR A 17 -4.56 -10.54 -0.95
CA THR A 17 -4.93 -9.51 0.04
C THR A 17 -6.23 -9.87 0.77
N GLU A 18 -7.08 -10.68 0.14
CA GLU A 18 -8.30 -11.22 0.74
C GLU A 18 -8.56 -12.65 0.28
N GLN A 19 -9.34 -13.40 1.05
CA GLN A 19 -9.73 -14.75 0.67
C GLN A 19 -10.99 -14.68 -0.21
N PRO A 20 -10.93 -15.12 -1.48
CA PRO A 20 -12.11 -15.16 -2.33
C PRO A 20 -13.15 -16.12 -1.76
N THR A 21 -14.39 -15.65 -1.65
CA THR A 21 -15.52 -16.42 -1.13
C THR A 21 -16.33 -17.07 -2.24
N GLY A 22 -17.08 -18.13 -1.91
CA GLY A 22 -17.96 -18.81 -2.88
C GLY A 22 -17.24 -19.69 -3.91
N LEU A 23 -15.98 -20.05 -3.67
CA LEU A 23 -15.25 -21.04 -4.47
C LEU A 23 -15.54 -22.45 -3.95
N HIS A 24 -15.81 -23.39 -4.85
CA HIS A 24 -16.08 -24.79 -4.53
C HIS A 24 -15.17 -25.70 -5.35
N GLY A 25 -14.43 -26.59 -4.70
CA GLY A 25 -13.49 -27.50 -5.36
C GLY A 25 -12.36 -26.77 -6.08
N ASP A 26 -11.80 -27.42 -7.10
CA ASP A 26 -10.74 -26.87 -7.92
C ASP A 26 -11.30 -25.84 -8.91
N VAL A 27 -10.79 -24.61 -8.86
CA VAL A 27 -11.23 -23.51 -9.73
C VAL A 27 -10.08 -23.04 -10.61
N ARG A 28 -10.37 -22.79 -11.89
CA ARG A 28 -9.40 -22.21 -12.83
C ARG A 28 -9.16 -20.74 -12.48
N VAL A 29 -7.89 -20.34 -12.41
CA VAL A 29 -7.47 -18.95 -12.14
C VAL A 29 -6.77 -18.31 -13.33
N ILE A 30 -6.79 -16.98 -13.38
CA ILE A 30 -5.97 -16.15 -14.29
C ILE A 30 -5.10 -15.27 -13.39
N VAL A 31 -3.79 -15.24 -13.66
CA VAL A 31 -2.83 -14.41 -12.93
C VAL A 31 -2.29 -13.35 -13.86
N THR A 32 -2.40 -12.09 -13.46
CA THR A 32 -1.83 -10.94 -14.17
C THR A 32 -0.79 -10.28 -13.28
N PHE A 33 0.46 -10.20 -13.73
CA PHE A 33 1.52 -9.50 -13.01
C PHE A 33 1.53 -8.03 -13.38
N MET A 34 1.18 -7.18 -12.43
CA MET A 34 1.25 -5.74 -12.57
C MET A 34 2.56 -5.24 -11.93
N PRO A 35 3.24 -4.26 -12.52
CA PRO A 35 4.35 -3.60 -11.85
C PRO A 35 3.82 -2.98 -10.55
N LEU A 36 4.61 -3.03 -9.47
CA LEU A 36 4.28 -2.21 -8.31
C LEU A 36 4.18 -0.76 -8.78
N ASN A 37 3.14 -0.08 -8.34
CA ASN A 37 3.01 1.37 -8.53
C ASN A 37 4.09 2.05 -7.70
N SER A 38 5.34 2.06 -8.19
CA SER A 38 6.39 2.87 -7.62
C SER A 38 6.11 4.32 -8.00
N VAL A 39 6.01 5.17 -6.99
CA VAL A 39 6.00 6.61 -7.22
C VAL A 39 7.43 7.01 -7.58
N ASP A 40 7.63 7.46 -8.81
CA ASP A 40 8.89 8.07 -9.23
C ASP A 40 9.02 9.45 -8.55
N LEU A 41 9.69 9.47 -7.40
CA LEU A 41 9.93 10.67 -6.61
C LEU A 41 10.82 11.69 -7.36
N PRO A 42 11.92 11.28 -8.02
CA PRO A 42 12.69 12.18 -8.89
C PRO A 42 11.86 12.84 -10.00
N ALA A 43 11.02 12.08 -10.70
CA ALA A 43 10.14 12.65 -11.74
C ALA A 43 9.13 13.66 -11.18
N ARG A 44 8.87 13.63 -9.86
CA ARG A 44 8.02 14.58 -9.13
C ARG A 44 8.81 15.71 -8.47
N GLY A 45 10.10 15.85 -8.77
CA GLY A 45 10.97 16.90 -8.24
C GLY A 45 11.45 16.64 -6.80
N ILE A 46 11.29 15.43 -6.29
CA ILE A 46 11.79 15.01 -4.98
C ILE A 46 13.03 14.16 -5.22
N ASP A 47 14.16 14.84 -5.42
CA ASP A 47 15.47 14.19 -5.45
C ASP A 47 15.99 13.88 -4.03
N VAL A 48 17.18 13.28 -3.96
CA VAL A 48 17.79 12.88 -2.68
C VAL A 48 18.01 14.08 -1.75
N THR A 49 18.36 15.24 -2.30
CA THR A 49 18.61 16.46 -1.51
C THR A 49 17.30 17.01 -0.96
N ALA A 50 16.27 17.11 -1.80
CA ALA A 50 14.94 17.52 -1.38
C ALA A 50 14.34 16.56 -0.33
N ALA A 51 14.55 15.25 -0.51
CA ALA A 51 14.13 14.24 0.47
C ALA A 51 14.86 14.39 1.81
N ALA A 52 16.17 14.68 1.80
CA ALA A 52 16.95 14.89 3.00
C ALA A 52 16.52 16.17 3.75
N GLU A 53 16.29 17.26 3.02
CA GLU A 53 15.79 18.52 3.58
C GLU A 53 14.39 18.33 4.21
N LEU A 54 13.49 17.66 3.49
CA LEU A 54 12.16 17.34 4.00
C LEU A 54 12.24 16.51 5.28
N ARG A 55 13.10 15.48 5.31
CA ARG A 55 13.32 14.65 6.49
C ARG A 55 13.84 15.48 7.67
N GLN A 56 14.82 16.34 7.45
CA GLN A 56 15.37 17.22 8.49
C GLN A 56 14.32 18.17 9.06
N ARG A 57 13.48 18.78 8.20
CA ARG A 57 12.39 19.67 8.62
C ARG A 57 11.33 18.97 9.45
N LEU A 58 11.12 17.68 9.19
CA LEU A 58 10.14 16.86 9.90
C LEU A 58 10.71 16.19 11.15
N THR A 59 12.03 16.19 11.35
CA THR A 59 12.68 15.57 12.52
C THR A 59 12.11 16.10 13.85
N SER A 60 11.77 17.39 13.94
CA SER A 60 11.22 17.96 15.18
C SER A 60 9.86 17.39 15.58
N PHE A 61 9.16 16.75 14.64
CA PHE A 61 7.84 16.15 14.87
C PHE A 61 7.92 14.64 15.10
N ILE A 62 9.11 14.02 15.01
CA ILE A 62 9.22 12.56 14.99
C ILE A 62 8.84 11.92 16.32
N ASP A 63 9.16 12.55 17.44
CA ASP A 63 8.86 12.02 18.76
C ASP A 63 7.36 12.06 19.05
N GLU A 64 6.67 13.13 18.62
CA GLU A 64 5.21 13.24 18.68
C GLU A 64 4.54 12.27 17.69
N TRP A 65 5.06 12.18 16.46
CA TRP A 65 4.52 11.29 15.43
C TRP A 65 4.64 9.81 15.79
N ASN A 66 5.70 9.42 16.51
CA ASN A 66 5.90 8.05 16.98
C ASN A 66 5.23 7.76 18.34
N SER A 67 4.45 8.70 18.87
CA SER A 67 3.72 8.47 20.12
C SER A 67 2.54 7.52 19.88
N PRO A 68 2.15 6.69 20.88
CA PRO A 68 1.04 5.74 20.72
C PRO A 68 -0.29 6.40 20.34
N GLU A 69 -0.46 7.69 20.66
CA GLU A 69 -1.64 8.47 20.30
C GLU A 69 -1.77 8.68 18.79
N MET A 70 -0.67 8.60 18.04
CA MET A 70 -0.66 8.78 16.58
C MET A 70 -0.98 7.50 15.80
N ASP A 71 -0.95 6.33 16.45
CA ASP A 71 -1.34 5.03 15.86
C ASP A 71 -2.80 5.05 15.32
N ILE A 72 -3.64 5.98 15.80
CA ILE A 72 -5.00 6.17 15.29
C ILE A 72 -5.05 6.45 13.78
N TYR A 73 -3.98 7.01 13.21
CA TYR A 73 -3.89 7.34 11.79
C TYR A 73 -3.53 6.13 10.91
N ASP A 74 -2.92 5.08 11.46
CA ASP A 74 -2.55 3.87 10.71
C ASP A 74 -3.79 3.08 10.25
N SER A 75 -4.88 3.18 11.01
CA SER A 75 -6.15 2.52 10.73
C SER A 75 -7.22 3.49 10.20
N TYR A 76 -6.82 4.68 9.74
CA TYR A 76 -7.79 5.66 9.23
C TYR A 76 -8.47 5.11 7.98
N PRO A 77 -9.80 4.88 8.00
CA PRO A 77 -10.48 4.31 6.85
C PRO A 77 -10.37 5.28 5.66
N PRO A 78 -10.19 4.77 4.43
CA PRO A 78 -10.18 5.62 3.25
C PRO A 78 -11.46 6.43 3.21
N ALA A 79 -11.34 7.72 2.88
CA ALA A 79 -12.47 8.64 2.82
C ALA A 79 -13.58 8.01 1.97
N THR A 80 -14.71 7.72 2.59
CA THR A 80 -15.88 7.24 1.87
C THR A 80 -16.30 8.34 0.90
N THR A 81 -16.28 8.06 -0.39
CA THR A 81 -16.86 8.93 -1.39
C THR A 81 -18.32 9.12 -1.01
N LYS A 82 -18.64 10.31 -0.48
CA LYS A 82 -20.00 10.72 -0.16
C LYS A 82 -20.82 10.66 -1.46
N PRO A 83 -22.06 10.11 -1.42
CA PRO A 83 -22.90 9.92 -2.61
C PRO A 83 -23.25 11.23 -3.32
#